data_AF-A0A8T8SBT8-F1
#
_entry.id   AF-A0A8T8SBT8-F1
#
_cell.length_a   1.000
_cell.length_b   1.000
_cell.length_c   1.000
_cell.angle_alpha   90.00
_cell.angle_beta   90.00
_cell.angle_gamma   90.00
#
_symmetry.space_group_name_H-M   'P 1'
#
loop_
_entity.id
_entity.type
_entity.pdbx_description
1 polymer ?
#
loop_
_entity_poly.entity_id
_entity_poly.type
_entity_poly.pdbx_seq_one_letter_code
_entity_poly.pdbx_strand_id
1 'polypeptide(L)'
;KEIGIAVRHRDVEACPVGALALYLYERWHVRSEPFPDFSSRASWYHLMLLTDGDDNTAGSDGITWGDQAQILKKAFSDLDIATSKVTHAMRGGGARMAFEHGCSEDSIRKHGRWTAGGDQLMERYLTGVALQPVRALAGFSPGGGDYWLPRTLKEPPLSLQQQLWPRIEEVEAAIRQRHRTGGETDQAALNFLAMMKWLRIVLLQDAACLRPLYANLPLWSMAPFNTRAFEQFVSDLTTTISQSVSPIEVTITQLVPELDHALTELRVKQEETSTAVNDAVAEARTERAELRAYLTDMFGLVVAALGESDNAELQRNSTRRGLSTSVRALL
;
A
#
# COMPACT_ATOMS: atom_id res chain seq x y z
N LYS A 1 -25.54 3.26 -0.22
CA LYS A 1 -24.89 3.75 -1.45
C LYS A 1 -23.52 3.10 -1.52
N GLU A 2 -23.27 2.31 -2.57
CA GLU A 2 -21.94 1.76 -2.82
C GLU A 2 -21.04 2.87 -3.39
N ILE A 3 -19.78 2.91 -2.97
CA ILE A 3 -18.81 3.91 -3.41
C ILE A 3 -17.55 3.14 -3.79
N GLY A 4 -17.10 3.31 -5.03
CA GLY A 4 -15.81 2.84 -5.53
C GLY A 4 -14.86 4.01 -5.71
N ILE A 5 -13.56 3.75 -5.59
CA ILE A 5 -12.52 4.78 -5.65
C ILE A 5 -11.36 4.26 -6.48
N ALA A 6 -10.92 5.08 -7.42
CA ALA A 6 -9.74 4.83 -8.22
C ALA A 6 -8.87 6.09 -8.19
N VAL A 7 -7.56 5.89 -8.20
CA VAL A 7 -6.56 6.95 -8.34
C VAL A 7 -5.61 6.59 -9.47
N ARG A 8 -4.83 7.56 -9.95
CA ARG A 8 -3.81 7.28 -10.97
C ARG A 8 -2.72 6.41 -10.37
N HIS A 9 -2.43 5.30 -11.02
CA HIS A 9 -1.39 4.35 -10.62
C HIS A 9 0.00 4.93 -10.92
N ARG A 10 1.05 4.56 -10.19
CA ARG A 10 2.43 5.01 -10.46
C ARG A 10 2.92 4.55 -11.82
N ASP A 11 2.73 3.28 -12.14
CA ASP A 11 2.87 2.73 -13.49
C ASP A 11 1.70 3.17 -14.38
N VAL A 12 2.00 3.58 -15.61
CA VAL A 12 1.02 4.04 -16.60
C VAL A 12 0.20 2.88 -17.18
N GLU A 13 0.80 1.68 -17.31
CA GLU A 13 0.14 0.51 -17.91
C GLU A 13 -0.93 -0.06 -16.98
N ALA A 14 -0.72 0.05 -15.67
CA ALA A 14 -1.67 -0.38 -14.64
C ALA A 14 -2.65 0.73 -14.19
N CYS A 15 -2.69 1.89 -14.86
CA CYS A 15 -3.49 3.04 -14.43
C CYS A 15 -4.98 2.90 -14.80
N PRO A 16 -5.90 2.65 -13.83
CA PRO A 16 -7.32 2.45 -14.15
C PRO A 16 -7.99 3.74 -14.65
N VAL A 17 -7.51 4.90 -14.20
CA VAL A 17 -8.01 6.20 -14.65
C VAL A 17 -7.60 6.47 -16.09
N GLY A 18 -6.35 6.15 -16.45
CA GLY A 18 -5.84 6.24 -17.82
C GLY A 18 -6.57 5.30 -18.76
N ALA A 19 -6.77 4.05 -18.33
CA ALA A 19 -7.54 3.05 -19.05
C ALA A 19 -8.99 3.51 -19.30
N LEU A 20 -9.64 4.11 -18.29
CA LEU A 20 -10.98 4.69 -18.44
C LEU A 20 -10.98 5.82 -19.47
N ALA A 21 -10.01 6.73 -19.42
CA ALA A 21 -9.90 7.84 -20.36
C ALA A 21 -9.71 7.34 -21.80
N LEU A 22 -8.85 6.34 -21.99
CA LEU A 22 -8.61 5.72 -23.29
C LEU A 22 -9.85 5.00 -23.82
N TYR A 23 -10.58 4.29 -22.96
CA TYR A 23 -11.83 3.63 -23.31
C TYR A 23 -12.91 4.64 -23.73
N LEU A 24 -13.08 5.74 -23.01
CA LEU A 24 -14.03 6.80 -23.40
C LEU A 24 -13.58 7.55 -24.67
N TYR A 25 -12.28 7.59 -24.95
CA TYR A 25 -11.78 8.08 -26.23
C TYR A 25 -12.16 7.13 -27.36
N GLU A 26 -11.95 5.83 -27.16
CA GLU A 26 -12.33 4.78 -28.12
C GLU A 26 -13.81 4.89 -28.51
N ARG A 27 -14.70 4.97 -27.52
CA ARG A 27 -16.14 5.09 -27.76
C ARG A 27 -16.51 6.27 -28.65
N TRP A 28 -16.08 7.47 -28.26
CA TRP A 28 -16.60 8.71 -28.85
C TRP A 28 -15.76 9.29 -29.99
N HIS A 29 -14.47 8.91 -30.10
CA HIS A 29 -13.61 9.36 -31.21
C HIS A 29 -13.37 8.28 -32.24
N VAL A 30 -13.25 7.01 -31.82
CA VAL A 30 -12.88 5.92 -32.73
C VAL A 30 -14.13 5.25 -33.29
N ARG A 31 -15.01 4.76 -32.41
CA ARG A 31 -16.30 4.17 -32.81
C ARG A 31 -17.34 5.20 -33.21
N SER A 32 -17.07 6.49 -32.97
CA SER A 32 -17.97 7.60 -33.28
C SER A 32 -19.35 7.43 -32.64
N GLU A 33 -19.42 6.80 -31.46
CA GLU A 33 -20.65 6.78 -30.68
C GLU A 33 -21.11 8.22 -30.40
N PRO A 34 -22.42 8.51 -30.41
CA PRO A 34 -22.92 9.81 -30.02
C PRO A 34 -22.47 10.17 -28.59
N PHE A 35 -21.96 11.40 -28.43
CA PHE A 35 -21.70 11.92 -27.08
C PHE A 35 -23.01 12.01 -26.28
N PRO A 36 -23.01 11.73 -24.96
CA PRO A 36 -24.25 11.66 -24.18
C PRO A 36 -25.13 12.91 -24.29
N ASP A 37 -26.45 12.68 -24.35
CA ASP A 37 -27.43 13.76 -24.37
C ASP A 37 -27.78 14.22 -22.95
N PHE A 38 -27.29 15.40 -22.58
CA PHE A 38 -27.56 16.03 -21.28
C PHE A 38 -28.75 17.01 -21.29
N SER A 39 -29.65 16.88 -22.27
CA SER A 39 -30.88 17.69 -22.36
C SER A 39 -31.79 17.54 -21.14
N SER A 40 -31.85 16.34 -20.55
CA SER A 40 -32.55 16.00 -19.31
C SER A 40 -31.82 14.88 -18.56
N ARG A 41 -32.10 14.70 -17.26
CA ARG A 41 -31.58 13.57 -16.48
C ARG A 41 -31.99 12.22 -17.08
N ALA A 42 -33.24 12.12 -17.55
CA ALA A 42 -33.76 10.88 -18.15
C ALA A 42 -33.01 10.47 -19.42
N SER A 43 -32.46 11.45 -20.15
CA SER A 43 -31.73 11.22 -21.41
C SER A 43 -30.36 10.54 -21.23
N TRP A 44 -29.74 10.61 -20.04
CA TRP A 44 -28.38 10.06 -19.85
C TRP A 44 -28.16 9.19 -18.61
N TYR A 45 -29.04 9.25 -17.60
CA TYR A 45 -28.84 8.49 -16.34
C TYR A 45 -28.87 6.97 -16.55
N HIS A 46 -29.46 6.51 -17.65
CA HIS A 46 -29.55 5.10 -17.99
C HIS A 46 -28.36 4.61 -18.85
N LEU A 47 -27.43 5.50 -19.24
CA LEU A 47 -26.31 5.12 -20.09
C LEU A 47 -25.33 4.25 -19.32
N MET A 48 -24.95 3.12 -19.93
CA MET A 48 -23.98 2.22 -19.35
C MET A 48 -22.56 2.73 -19.56
N LEU A 49 -21.72 2.60 -18.53
CA LEU A 49 -20.31 2.95 -18.61
C LEU A 49 -19.59 1.96 -19.54
N LEU A 50 -19.71 0.66 -19.25
CA LEU A 50 -19.15 -0.42 -20.06
C LEU A 50 -20.20 -0.93 -21.04
N THR A 51 -19.90 -0.91 -22.34
CA THR A 51 -20.81 -1.28 -23.43
C THR A 51 -20.32 -2.52 -24.17
N ASP A 52 -21.24 -3.30 -24.71
CA ASP A 52 -21.01 -4.51 -25.50
C ASP A 52 -20.55 -4.26 -26.95
N GLY A 53 -20.64 -3.03 -27.43
CA GLY A 53 -20.24 -2.67 -28.80
C GLY A 53 -21.38 -2.06 -29.63
N ASP A 54 -22.61 -2.17 -29.15
CA ASP A 54 -23.79 -1.57 -29.78
C ASP A 54 -24.05 -0.14 -29.25
N ASP A 55 -25.00 0.56 -29.88
CA ASP A 55 -25.40 1.90 -29.47
C ASP A 55 -25.96 1.88 -28.04
N ASN A 56 -25.29 2.62 -27.15
CA ASN A 56 -25.68 2.75 -25.74
C ASN A 56 -26.96 3.58 -25.62
N THR A 57 -28.10 2.92 -25.74
CA THR A 57 -29.44 3.52 -25.74
C THR A 57 -30.23 3.12 -24.49
N ALA A 58 -31.39 3.75 -24.30
CA ALA A 58 -32.31 3.40 -23.23
C ALA A 58 -32.73 1.94 -23.31
N GLY A 59 -32.35 1.15 -22.31
CA GLY A 59 -32.59 -0.29 -22.25
C GLY A 59 -31.40 -1.17 -22.66
N SER A 60 -30.23 -0.59 -22.94
CA SER A 60 -28.99 -1.37 -23.07
C SER A 60 -28.62 -2.01 -21.72
N ASP A 61 -28.38 -3.31 -21.74
CA ASP A 61 -27.88 -4.07 -20.59
C ASP A 61 -26.36 -3.86 -20.38
N GLY A 62 -25.68 -3.18 -21.32
CA GLY A 62 -24.23 -3.01 -21.33
C GLY A 62 -23.51 -4.35 -21.34
N ILE A 63 -22.36 -4.43 -20.66
CA ILE A 63 -21.64 -5.69 -20.49
C ILE A 63 -22.38 -6.59 -19.49
N THR A 64 -22.93 -7.71 -19.97
CA THR A 64 -23.56 -8.70 -19.09
C THR A 64 -22.52 -9.52 -18.33
N TRP A 65 -22.97 -10.29 -17.34
CA TRP A 65 -22.10 -11.25 -16.64
C TRP A 65 -21.49 -12.27 -17.61
N GLY A 66 -22.28 -12.72 -18.60
CA GLY A 66 -21.82 -13.67 -19.62
C GLY A 66 -20.66 -13.09 -20.43
N ASP A 67 -20.82 -11.85 -20.91
CA ASP A 67 -19.80 -11.14 -21.68
C ASP A 67 -18.53 -10.93 -20.84
N GLN A 68 -18.68 -10.44 -19.60
CA GLN A 68 -17.57 -10.27 -18.68
C GLN A 68 -16.80 -11.58 -18.46
N ALA A 69 -17.52 -12.68 -18.21
CA ALA A 69 -16.90 -13.98 -17.99
C ALA A 69 -16.13 -14.47 -19.22
N GLN A 70 -16.65 -14.25 -20.43
CA GLN A 70 -15.95 -14.64 -21.67
C GLN A 70 -14.71 -13.80 -21.92
N ILE A 71 -14.80 -12.47 -21.76
CA ILE A 71 -13.66 -11.55 -21.91
C ILE A 71 -12.54 -11.94 -20.93
N LEU A 72 -12.88 -12.17 -19.66
CA LEU A 72 -11.90 -12.55 -18.65
C LEU A 72 -11.30 -13.94 -18.90
N LYS A 73 -12.09 -14.93 -19.34
CA LYS A 73 -11.58 -16.25 -19.72
C LYS A 73 -10.56 -16.15 -20.86
N LYS A 74 -10.87 -15.35 -21.88
CA LYS A 74 -9.96 -15.11 -22.99
C LYS A 74 -8.66 -14.45 -22.50
N ALA A 75 -8.77 -13.36 -21.74
CA ALA A 75 -7.60 -12.67 -21.19
C ALA A 75 -6.72 -13.59 -20.31
N PHE A 76 -7.34 -14.44 -19.48
CA PHE A 76 -6.59 -15.41 -18.69
C PHE A 76 -5.94 -16.48 -19.55
N SER A 77 -6.62 -16.97 -20.59
CA SER A 77 -6.04 -17.92 -21.54
C SER A 77 -4.85 -17.33 -22.29
N ASP A 78 -4.95 -16.08 -22.74
CA ASP A 78 -3.89 -15.39 -23.49
C ASP A 78 -2.64 -15.12 -22.63
N LEU A 79 -2.80 -15.14 -21.29
CA LEU A 79 -1.73 -14.95 -20.30
C LEU A 79 -1.31 -16.25 -19.59
N ASP A 80 -1.81 -17.41 -20.04
CA ASP A 80 -1.57 -18.71 -19.40
C ASP A 80 -1.94 -18.77 -17.90
N ILE A 81 -2.97 -18.02 -17.49
CA ILE A 81 -3.46 -17.96 -16.11
C ILE A 81 -4.60 -18.97 -15.89
N ALA A 82 -4.39 -19.95 -15.01
CA ALA A 82 -5.43 -20.89 -14.60
C ALA A 82 -6.24 -20.36 -13.39
N THR A 83 -7.56 -20.23 -13.52
CA THR A 83 -8.45 -19.87 -12.40
C THR A 83 -9.82 -20.52 -12.51
N SER A 84 -10.35 -20.97 -11.37
CA SER A 84 -11.74 -21.42 -11.24
C SER A 84 -12.70 -20.28 -10.87
N LYS A 85 -12.18 -19.11 -10.52
CA LYS A 85 -12.96 -17.96 -10.03
C LYS A 85 -12.83 -16.76 -10.97
N VAL A 86 -13.28 -16.92 -12.22
CA VAL A 86 -13.07 -15.97 -13.32
C VAL A 86 -13.45 -14.52 -12.95
N THR A 87 -14.72 -14.24 -12.69
CA THR A 87 -15.22 -12.88 -12.42
C THR A 87 -14.85 -12.36 -11.02
N HIS A 88 -14.46 -13.24 -10.10
CA HIS A 88 -14.03 -12.90 -8.75
C HIS A 88 -12.51 -12.75 -8.61
N ALA A 89 -11.72 -13.10 -9.64
CA ALA A 89 -10.27 -13.11 -9.59
C ALA A 89 -9.72 -11.74 -9.20
N MET A 90 -10.25 -10.67 -9.80
CA MET A 90 -9.82 -9.29 -9.53
C MET A 90 -10.21 -8.81 -8.13
N ARG A 91 -11.40 -9.20 -7.63
CA ARG A 91 -11.83 -8.84 -6.27
C ARG A 91 -10.96 -9.47 -5.20
N GLY A 92 -10.66 -10.76 -5.35
CA GLY A 92 -9.74 -11.47 -4.44
C GLY A 92 -8.29 -11.02 -4.61
N GLY A 93 -7.88 -10.72 -5.84
CA GLY A 93 -6.54 -10.24 -6.18
C GLY A 93 -6.24 -8.89 -5.56
N GLY A 94 -7.13 -7.90 -5.70
CA GLY A 94 -6.95 -6.57 -5.11
C GLY A 94 -6.74 -6.62 -3.59
N ALA A 95 -7.50 -7.43 -2.88
CA ALA A 95 -7.31 -7.56 -1.43
C ALA A 95 -6.00 -8.25 -1.04
N ARG A 96 -5.60 -9.29 -1.78
CA ARG A 96 -4.30 -9.96 -1.55
C ARG A 96 -3.14 -9.02 -1.83
N MET A 97 -3.18 -8.29 -2.95
CA MET A 97 -2.18 -7.27 -3.27
C MET A 97 -2.11 -6.21 -2.17
N ALA A 98 -3.25 -5.69 -1.70
CA ALA A 98 -3.26 -4.71 -0.62
C ALA A 98 -2.65 -5.27 0.69
N PHE A 99 -2.93 -6.53 1.03
CA PHE A 99 -2.35 -7.21 2.19
C PHE A 99 -0.83 -7.39 2.05
N GLU A 100 -0.37 -7.85 0.89
CA GLU A 100 1.06 -8.02 0.57
C GLU A 100 1.82 -6.69 0.62
N HIS A 101 1.17 -5.58 0.27
CA HIS A 101 1.71 -4.24 0.40
C HIS A 101 1.62 -3.67 1.84
N GLY A 102 1.23 -4.47 2.83
CA GLY A 102 1.23 -4.09 4.24
C GLY A 102 0.01 -3.30 4.72
N CYS A 103 -1.10 -3.30 3.97
CA CYS A 103 -2.35 -2.69 4.45
C CYS A 103 -2.93 -3.52 5.61
N SER A 104 -3.50 -2.85 6.61
CA SER A 104 -4.19 -3.56 7.69
C SER A 104 -5.47 -4.24 7.20
N GLU A 105 -5.83 -5.35 7.82
CA GLU A 105 -7.09 -6.07 7.53
C GLU A 105 -8.30 -5.14 7.64
N ASP A 106 -8.37 -4.32 8.69
CA ASP A 106 -9.46 -3.37 8.89
C ASP A 106 -9.57 -2.35 7.73
N SER A 107 -8.43 -1.88 7.21
CA SER A 107 -8.40 -0.95 6.08
C SER A 107 -8.83 -1.63 4.78
N ILE A 108 -8.39 -2.86 4.54
CA ILE A 108 -8.80 -3.69 3.39
C ILE A 108 -10.31 -3.97 3.46
N ARG A 109 -10.82 -4.33 4.64
CA ARG A 109 -12.25 -4.57 4.89
C ARG A 109 -13.09 -3.33 4.62
N LYS A 110 -12.62 -2.15 5.06
CA LYS A 110 -13.24 -0.85 4.77
C LYS A 110 -13.24 -0.54 3.28
N HIS A 111 -12.11 -0.74 2.60
CA HIS A 111 -11.98 -0.50 1.15
C HIS A 111 -12.88 -1.42 0.33
N GLY A 112 -12.86 -2.73 0.60
CA GLY A 112 -13.67 -3.73 -0.08
C GLY A 112 -15.13 -3.78 0.37
N ARG A 113 -15.51 -2.94 1.35
CA ARG A 113 -16.82 -2.91 2.02
C ARG A 113 -17.30 -4.30 2.44
N TRP A 114 -16.38 -5.10 2.98
CA TRP A 114 -16.69 -6.42 3.52
C TRP A 114 -17.23 -6.28 4.95
N THR A 115 -18.40 -5.67 5.08
CA THR A 115 -19.14 -5.69 6.33
C THR A 115 -19.76 -7.07 6.48
N ALA A 116 -19.47 -7.77 7.57
CA ALA A 116 -20.36 -8.84 8.00
C ALA A 116 -21.73 -8.19 8.22
N GLY A 117 -22.79 -8.74 7.62
CA GLY A 117 -24.11 -8.12 7.64
C GLY A 117 -24.51 -7.71 9.05
N GLY A 118 -24.71 -6.40 9.29
CA GLY A 118 -25.00 -5.84 10.61
C GLY A 118 -24.05 -4.75 11.09
N ASP A 119 -22.93 -4.46 10.42
CA ASP A 119 -22.03 -3.36 10.79
C ASP A 119 -22.58 -1.99 10.34
N GLN A 120 -23.63 -1.54 11.03
CA GLN A 120 -24.28 -0.25 10.78
C GLN A 120 -23.31 0.94 10.87
N LEU A 121 -22.21 0.79 11.63
CA LEU A 121 -21.20 1.83 11.78
C LEU A 121 -20.46 2.07 10.46
N MET A 122 -19.99 0.99 9.83
CA MET A 122 -19.36 1.04 8.51
C MET A 122 -20.32 1.49 7.41
N GLU A 123 -21.57 1.01 7.46
CA GLU A 123 -22.56 1.29 6.42
C GLU A 123 -23.09 2.73 6.45
N ARG A 124 -23.25 3.32 7.64
CA ARG A 124 -23.89 4.64 7.82
C ARG A 124 -22.93 5.77 8.15
N TYR A 125 -21.85 5.52 8.88
CA TYR A 125 -21.02 6.59 9.47
C TYR A 125 -19.56 6.58 8.98
N LEU A 126 -18.95 5.41 8.75
CA LEU A 126 -17.59 5.31 8.20
C LEU A 126 -17.60 5.25 6.66
N THR A 127 -18.23 6.25 6.03
CA THR A 127 -18.32 6.37 4.57
C THR A 127 -17.03 6.90 3.92
N GLY A 128 -16.03 7.22 4.74
CA GLY A 128 -14.73 7.71 4.30
C GLY A 128 -13.92 6.71 3.48
N VAL A 129 -12.90 7.23 2.80
CA VAL A 129 -11.99 6.48 1.94
C VAL A 129 -10.91 5.80 2.77
N ALA A 130 -10.77 4.48 2.67
CA ALA A 130 -9.62 3.76 3.21
C ALA A 130 -8.37 4.01 2.34
N LEU A 131 -7.55 4.99 2.74
CA LEU A 131 -6.44 5.48 1.92
C LEU A 131 -5.28 4.48 1.75
N GLN A 132 -5.04 3.60 2.73
CA GLN A 132 -3.94 2.62 2.65
C GLN A 132 -4.10 1.69 1.42
N PRO A 133 -5.22 0.94 1.26
CA PRO A 133 -5.44 0.14 0.05
C PRO A 133 -5.45 0.97 -1.22
N VAL A 134 -6.02 2.18 -1.22
CA VAL A 134 -6.05 3.05 -2.41
C VAL A 134 -4.64 3.41 -2.87
N ARG A 135 -3.73 3.73 -1.94
CA ARG A 135 -2.32 4.02 -2.25
C ARG A 135 -1.58 2.78 -2.71
N ALA A 136 -1.70 1.69 -1.95
CA ALA A 136 -1.04 0.42 -2.25
C ALA A 136 -1.41 -0.11 -3.63
N LEU A 137 -2.71 -0.14 -3.96
CA LEU A 137 -3.21 -0.58 -5.26
C LEU A 137 -2.89 0.38 -6.40
N ALA A 138 -2.42 1.58 -6.09
CA ALA A 138 -1.92 2.54 -7.06
C ALA A 138 -0.38 2.53 -7.16
N GLY A 139 0.31 1.58 -6.51
CA GLY A 139 1.76 1.45 -6.55
C GLY A 139 2.50 2.45 -5.64
N PHE A 140 1.83 2.98 -4.62
CA PHE A 140 2.39 3.88 -3.61
C PHE A 140 2.43 3.23 -2.23
N SER A 141 3.26 3.76 -1.34
CA SER A 141 3.34 3.32 0.05
C SER A 141 1.99 3.48 0.75
N PRO A 142 1.52 2.47 1.50
CA PRO A 142 0.28 2.60 2.28
C PRO A 142 0.37 3.74 3.29
N GLY A 143 1.57 4.00 3.85
CA GLY A 143 1.83 5.11 4.77
C GLY A 143 1.75 6.50 4.13
N GLY A 144 1.88 6.59 2.80
CA GLY A 144 1.99 7.84 2.06
C GLY A 144 3.37 8.48 2.16
N GLY A 145 3.48 9.72 1.67
CA GLY A 145 4.75 10.46 1.60
C GLY A 145 5.57 10.21 0.34
N ASP A 146 5.19 9.21 -0.46
CA ASP A 146 5.90 8.80 -1.68
C ASP A 146 5.08 9.04 -2.97
N TYR A 147 4.07 9.90 -2.89
CA TYR A 147 3.26 10.27 -4.05
C TYR A 147 4.09 11.15 -5.00
N TRP A 148 4.62 10.52 -6.03
CA TRP A 148 5.34 11.14 -7.12
C TRP A 148 4.91 10.52 -8.43
N LEU A 149 4.41 11.36 -9.34
CA LEU A 149 3.90 10.93 -10.64
C LEU A 149 4.52 11.79 -11.75
N PRO A 150 5.69 11.42 -12.29
CA PRO A 150 6.45 12.26 -13.22
C PRO A 150 5.65 12.74 -14.43
N ARG A 151 4.73 11.91 -14.93
CA ARG A 151 3.87 12.26 -16.07
C ARG A 151 2.86 13.37 -15.80
N THR A 152 2.76 13.89 -14.57
CA THR A 152 1.92 15.05 -14.23
C THR A 152 2.68 16.37 -14.17
N LEU A 153 3.99 16.37 -14.42
CA LEU A 153 4.84 17.55 -14.26
C LEU A 153 4.55 18.66 -15.29
N LYS A 154 3.88 18.32 -16.38
CA LYS A 154 3.37 19.28 -17.34
C LYS A 154 1.89 19.08 -17.57
N GLU A 155 1.15 20.18 -17.48
CA GLU A 155 -0.23 20.23 -17.91
C GLU A 155 -0.28 20.45 -19.44
N PRO A 156 -1.05 19.65 -20.20
CA PRO A 156 -1.20 19.86 -21.64
C PRO A 156 -1.87 21.22 -21.93
N PRO A 157 -1.53 21.92 -23.02
CA PRO A 157 -2.19 23.18 -23.38
C PRO A 157 -3.71 23.01 -23.56
N LEU A 158 -4.50 23.99 -23.14
CA LEU A 158 -5.97 23.92 -23.22
C LEU A 158 -6.47 23.67 -24.65
N SER A 159 -5.83 24.25 -25.66
CA SER A 159 -6.16 24.04 -27.07
C SER A 159 -5.95 22.59 -27.53
N LEU A 160 -4.99 21.88 -26.93
CA LEU A 160 -4.77 20.45 -27.17
C LEU A 160 -5.81 19.62 -26.40
N GLN A 161 -6.08 19.98 -25.14
CA GLN A 161 -7.12 19.31 -24.34
C GLN A 161 -8.49 19.36 -25.04
N GLN A 162 -8.88 20.50 -25.61
CA GLN A 162 -10.18 20.70 -26.25
C GLN A 162 -10.40 19.89 -27.54
N GLN A 163 -9.34 19.30 -28.11
CA GLN A 163 -9.49 18.35 -29.21
C GLN A 163 -10.11 17.02 -28.75
N LEU A 164 -9.99 16.69 -27.46
CA LEU A 164 -10.64 15.53 -26.85
C LEU A 164 -12.05 15.89 -26.40
N TRP A 165 -13.06 15.21 -26.95
CA TRP A 165 -14.47 15.39 -26.60
C TRP A 165 -14.90 16.87 -26.69
N PRO A 166 -14.85 17.47 -27.90
CA PRO A 166 -14.93 18.92 -28.09
C PRO A 166 -16.27 19.56 -27.66
N ARG A 167 -17.33 18.76 -27.49
CA ARG A 167 -18.67 19.24 -27.12
C ARG A 167 -18.82 19.57 -25.63
N ILE A 168 -17.85 19.22 -24.78
CA ILE A 168 -17.98 19.36 -23.32
C ILE A 168 -18.34 20.79 -22.90
N GLU A 169 -17.66 21.79 -23.45
CA GLU A 169 -17.88 23.20 -23.10
C GLU A 169 -19.28 23.70 -23.47
N GLU A 170 -19.73 23.37 -24.68
CA GLU A 170 -21.06 23.70 -25.19
C GLU A 170 -22.15 23.09 -24.30
N VAL A 171 -22.01 21.79 -24.02
CA VAL A 171 -22.96 21.03 -23.19
C VAL A 171 -22.99 21.56 -21.76
N GLU A 172 -21.84 21.85 -21.16
CA GLU A 172 -21.79 22.41 -19.80
C GLU A 172 -22.48 23.78 -19.75
N ALA A 173 -22.26 24.64 -20.75
CA ALA A 173 -22.91 25.94 -20.84
C ALA A 173 -24.43 25.80 -20.95
N ALA A 174 -24.92 24.85 -21.76
CA ALA A 174 -26.35 24.57 -21.90
C ALA A 174 -26.99 24.10 -20.58
N ILE A 175 -26.35 23.19 -19.85
CA ILE A 175 -26.82 22.73 -18.53
C ILE A 175 -26.89 23.90 -17.54
N ARG A 176 -25.82 24.70 -17.46
CA ARG A 176 -25.76 25.87 -16.57
C ARG A 176 -26.79 26.93 -16.95
N GLN A 177 -27.07 27.10 -18.23
CA GLN A 177 -28.10 28.02 -18.69
C GLN A 177 -29.49 27.52 -18.31
N ARG A 178 -29.79 26.23 -18.53
CA ARG A 178 -31.03 25.59 -18.11
C ARG A 178 -31.28 25.79 -16.62
N HIS A 179 -30.26 25.61 -15.78
CA HIS A 179 -30.39 25.86 -14.33
C HIS A 179 -30.75 27.32 -14.03
N ARG A 180 -30.10 28.27 -14.72
CA ARG A 180 -30.33 29.72 -14.53
C ARG A 180 -31.74 30.14 -14.96
N THR A 181 -32.32 29.48 -15.95
CA THR A 181 -33.68 29.78 -16.45
C THR A 181 -34.77 28.97 -15.74
N GLY A 182 -34.46 28.34 -14.59
CA GLY A 182 -35.45 27.59 -13.79
C GLY A 182 -35.80 26.20 -14.35
N GLY A 183 -35.02 25.69 -15.30
CA GLY A 183 -35.16 24.32 -15.81
C GLY A 183 -34.56 23.27 -14.87
N GLU A 184 -34.63 22.01 -15.29
CA GLU A 184 -34.16 20.87 -14.50
C GLU A 184 -32.69 21.01 -14.07
N THR A 185 -32.43 20.80 -12.78
CA THR A 185 -31.09 20.78 -12.19
C THR A 185 -30.43 19.40 -12.31
N ASP A 186 -29.19 19.39 -12.77
CA ASP A 186 -28.38 18.19 -12.96
C ASP A 186 -26.93 18.43 -12.52
N GLN A 187 -26.67 18.28 -11.22
CA GLN A 187 -25.31 18.38 -10.67
C GLN A 187 -24.45 17.18 -11.06
N ALA A 188 -25.06 16.01 -11.32
CA ALA A 188 -24.32 14.82 -11.73
C ALA A 188 -23.69 15.03 -13.11
N ALA A 189 -24.41 15.66 -14.05
CA ALA A 189 -23.89 16.01 -15.36
C ALA A 189 -22.72 16.99 -15.26
N LEU A 190 -22.84 18.04 -14.43
CA LEU A 190 -21.74 18.99 -14.22
C LEU A 190 -20.50 18.31 -13.62
N ASN A 191 -20.68 17.41 -12.65
CA ASN A 191 -19.57 16.65 -12.06
C ASN A 191 -18.95 15.67 -13.06
N PHE A 192 -19.77 15.03 -13.90
CA PHE A 192 -19.32 14.16 -14.97
C PHE A 192 -18.48 14.93 -16.00
N LEU A 193 -18.94 16.10 -16.45
CA LEU A 193 -18.19 16.94 -17.39
C LEU A 193 -16.89 17.48 -16.78
N ALA A 194 -16.89 17.81 -15.48
CA ALA A 194 -15.67 18.17 -14.77
C ALA A 194 -14.66 17.01 -14.73
N MET A 195 -15.13 15.78 -14.47
CA MET A 195 -14.31 14.58 -14.56
C MET A 195 -13.78 14.39 -15.98
N MET A 196 -14.62 14.53 -17.01
CA MET A 196 -14.20 14.41 -18.42
C MET A 196 -13.10 15.41 -18.79
N LYS A 197 -13.19 16.67 -18.33
CA LYS A 197 -12.11 17.66 -18.50
C LYS A 197 -10.81 17.22 -17.86
N TRP A 198 -10.87 16.67 -16.64
CA TRP A 198 -9.71 16.09 -15.99
C TRP A 198 -9.16 14.88 -16.76
N LEU A 199 -10.01 14.02 -17.32
CA LEU A 199 -9.59 12.90 -18.15
C LEU A 199 -8.89 13.34 -19.45
N ARG A 200 -9.15 14.54 -19.99
CA ARG A 200 -8.38 15.09 -21.12
C ARG A 200 -6.90 15.21 -20.75
N ILE A 201 -6.63 15.75 -19.57
CA ILE A 201 -5.28 15.91 -19.04
C ILE A 201 -4.64 14.54 -18.82
N VAL A 202 -5.36 13.64 -18.15
CA VAL A 202 -4.86 12.28 -17.86
C VAL A 202 -4.52 11.53 -19.14
N LEU A 203 -5.42 11.54 -20.14
CA LEU A 203 -5.22 10.83 -21.40
C LEU A 203 -4.00 11.33 -22.15
N LEU A 204 -3.81 12.65 -22.26
CA LEU A 204 -2.66 13.23 -22.96
C LEU A 204 -1.34 12.90 -22.25
N GLN A 205 -1.31 12.99 -20.92
CA GLN A 205 -0.14 12.65 -20.11
C GLN A 205 0.19 11.16 -20.18
N ASP A 206 -0.81 10.28 -20.04
CA ASP A 206 -0.62 8.83 -20.09
C ASP A 206 -0.23 8.38 -21.51
N ALA A 207 -0.85 8.96 -22.56
CA ALA A 207 -0.50 8.70 -23.95
C ALA A 207 0.96 9.05 -24.28
N ALA A 208 1.48 10.15 -23.74
CA ALA A 208 2.89 10.52 -23.91
C ALA A 208 3.86 9.44 -23.39
N CYS A 209 3.49 8.76 -22.30
CA CYS A 209 4.28 7.67 -21.73
C CYS A 209 4.02 6.32 -22.41
N LEU A 210 2.79 6.06 -22.87
CA LEU A 210 2.42 4.80 -23.52
C LEU A 210 2.92 4.69 -24.95
N ARG A 211 3.01 5.81 -25.68
CA ARG A 211 3.43 5.84 -27.09
C ARG A 211 4.79 5.16 -27.35
N PRO A 212 5.87 5.42 -26.59
CA PRO A 212 7.13 4.71 -26.80
C PRO A 212 7.04 3.20 -26.47
N LEU A 213 6.19 2.80 -25.53
CA LEU A 213 6.00 1.39 -25.16
C LEU A 213 5.21 0.61 -26.23
N TYR A 214 4.28 1.30 -26.89
CA TYR A 214 3.33 0.70 -27.83
C TYR A 214 3.29 1.43 -29.17
N ALA A 215 4.44 1.68 -29.78
CA ALA A 215 4.60 2.56 -30.95
C ALA A 215 3.75 2.16 -32.18
N ASN A 216 3.33 0.89 -32.28
CA ASN A 216 2.59 0.36 -33.42
C ASN A 216 1.06 0.44 -33.27
N LEU A 217 0.54 1.01 -32.17
CA LEU A 217 -0.90 1.13 -32.01
C LEU A 217 -1.50 2.12 -33.03
N PRO A 218 -2.62 1.77 -33.70
CA PRO A 218 -3.32 2.68 -34.61
C PRO A 218 -3.79 3.98 -33.95
N LEU A 219 -3.91 3.98 -32.62
CA LEU A 219 -4.25 5.12 -31.78
C LEU A 219 -3.44 6.38 -32.13
N TRP A 220 -2.14 6.23 -32.40
CA TRP A 220 -1.23 7.37 -32.63
C TRP A 220 -1.45 8.08 -33.96
N SER A 221 -2.19 7.46 -34.88
CA SER A 221 -2.57 8.07 -36.16
C SER A 221 -3.83 8.93 -36.05
N MET A 222 -4.49 8.94 -34.89
CA MET A 222 -5.74 9.68 -34.66
C MET A 222 -5.51 10.98 -33.90
N ALA A 223 -6.39 11.97 -34.10
CA ALA A 223 -6.32 13.23 -33.38
C ALA A 223 -6.74 13.04 -31.90
N PRO A 224 -6.08 13.69 -30.94
CA PRO A 224 -5.02 14.69 -31.11
C PRO A 224 -3.60 14.10 -31.21
N PHE A 225 -3.43 12.78 -31.08
CA PHE A 225 -2.13 12.12 -30.96
C PHE A 225 -1.24 12.23 -32.20
N ASN A 226 -1.84 12.46 -33.37
CA ASN A 226 -1.12 12.69 -34.63
C ASN A 226 -0.74 14.16 -34.88
N THR A 227 -1.07 15.08 -33.95
CA THR A 227 -0.88 16.51 -34.17
C THR A 227 0.49 17.00 -33.69
N ARG A 228 1.01 18.07 -34.33
CA ARG A 228 2.23 18.75 -33.87
C ARG A 228 2.11 19.29 -32.44
N ALA A 229 0.92 19.70 -32.03
CA ALA A 229 0.68 20.18 -30.66
C ALA A 229 0.90 19.08 -29.63
N PHE A 230 0.46 17.85 -29.93
CA PHE A 230 0.75 16.69 -29.08
C PHE A 230 2.24 16.35 -29.09
N GLU A 231 2.91 16.35 -30.25
CA GLU A 231 4.36 16.09 -30.32
C GLU A 231 5.17 17.08 -29.47
N GLN A 232 4.83 18.37 -29.52
CA GLN A 232 5.47 19.38 -28.69
C GLN A 232 5.26 19.08 -27.20
N PHE A 233 4.03 18.76 -26.81
CA PHE A 233 3.72 18.40 -25.43
C PHE A 233 4.51 17.16 -24.95
N VAL A 234 4.63 16.12 -25.78
CA VAL A 234 5.42 14.91 -25.47
C VAL A 234 6.89 15.27 -25.26
N SER A 235 7.46 16.11 -26.13
CA SER A 235 8.85 16.56 -26.03
C SER A 235 9.09 17.36 -24.74
N ASP A 236 8.20 18.31 -24.42
CA ASP A 236 8.30 19.15 -23.23
C ASP A 236 8.15 18.33 -21.95
N LEU A 237 7.18 17.40 -21.90
CA LEU A 237 6.95 16.52 -20.76
C LEU A 237 8.14 15.59 -20.55
N THR A 238 8.63 14.93 -21.60
CA THR A 238 9.79 14.02 -21.52
C THR A 238 11.03 14.75 -21.03
N THR A 239 11.29 15.95 -21.56
CA THR A 239 12.39 16.81 -21.10
C THR A 239 12.23 17.14 -19.62
N THR A 240 11.03 17.56 -19.21
CA THR A 240 10.75 17.90 -17.80
C THR A 240 10.95 16.71 -16.87
N ILE A 241 10.48 15.52 -17.25
CA ILE A 241 10.68 14.28 -16.49
C ILE A 241 12.17 13.99 -16.33
N SER A 242 12.94 14.06 -17.43
CA SER A 242 14.38 13.76 -17.40
C SER A 242 15.21 14.72 -16.54
N GLN A 243 14.74 15.96 -16.38
CA GLN A 243 15.41 17.00 -15.59
C GLN A 243 14.92 17.06 -14.14
N SER A 244 13.84 16.36 -13.81
CA SER A 244 13.26 16.39 -12.48
C SER A 244 13.84 15.29 -11.60
N VAL A 245 14.28 15.67 -10.40
CA VAL A 245 14.69 14.72 -9.35
C VAL A 245 13.46 14.37 -8.52
N SER A 246 13.32 13.10 -8.14
CA SER A 246 12.23 12.71 -7.25
C SER A 246 12.33 13.46 -5.91
N PRO A 247 11.25 14.08 -5.40
CA PRO A 247 11.27 14.72 -4.08
C PRO A 247 11.72 13.77 -2.96
N ILE A 248 11.47 12.47 -3.14
CA ILE A 248 11.90 11.41 -2.22
C ILE A 248 13.43 11.27 -2.26
N GLU A 249 14.04 11.29 -3.45
CA GLU A 249 15.50 11.20 -3.60
C GLU A 249 16.18 12.42 -2.97
N VAL A 250 15.61 13.61 -3.13
CA VAL A 250 16.10 14.83 -2.46
C VAL A 250 16.04 14.66 -0.94
N THR A 251 14.91 14.17 -0.41
CA THR A 251 14.71 13.95 1.02
C THR A 251 15.70 12.91 1.57
N ILE A 252 15.88 11.78 0.87
CA ILE A 252 16.85 10.75 1.25
C ILE A 252 18.25 11.34 1.28
N THR A 253 18.65 12.06 0.24
CA THR A 253 20.00 12.66 0.15
C THR A 253 20.27 13.65 1.29
N GLN A 254 19.25 14.41 1.72
CA GLN A 254 19.35 15.34 2.84
C GLN A 254 19.42 14.63 4.20
N LEU A 255 18.72 13.49 4.37
CA LEU A 255 18.67 12.76 5.64
C LEU A 255 19.84 11.81 5.85
N VAL A 256 20.51 11.36 4.78
CA VAL A 256 21.64 10.41 4.86
C VAL A 256 22.73 10.88 5.84
N PRO A 257 23.19 12.14 5.82
CA PRO A 257 24.18 12.60 6.79
C PRO A 257 23.67 12.55 8.23
N GLU A 258 22.43 12.96 8.51
CA GLU A 258 21.88 12.94 9.87
C GLU A 258 21.69 11.51 10.40
N LEU A 259 21.24 10.59 9.53
CA LEU A 259 21.14 9.17 9.83
C LEU A 259 22.51 8.55 10.12
N ASP A 260 23.53 8.92 9.36
CA ASP A 260 24.91 8.43 9.57
C ASP A 260 25.46 8.88 10.93
N HIS A 261 25.24 10.15 11.31
CA HIS A 261 25.61 10.64 12.64
C HIS A 261 24.85 9.90 13.74
N ALA A 262 23.52 9.75 13.62
CA ALA A 262 22.70 9.08 14.62
C ALA A 262 23.09 7.59 14.79
N LEU A 263 23.37 6.88 13.68
CA LEU A 263 23.83 5.50 13.70
C LEU A 263 25.23 5.37 14.30
N THR A 264 26.11 6.34 14.04
CA THR A 264 27.45 6.39 14.64
C THR A 264 27.36 6.60 16.14
N GLU A 265 26.55 7.56 16.61
CA GLU A 265 26.30 7.76 18.04
C GLU A 265 25.70 6.52 18.71
N LEU A 266 24.76 5.85 18.04
CA LEU A 266 24.17 4.60 18.53
C LEU A 266 25.23 3.51 18.69
N ARG A 267 26.14 3.36 17.72
CA ARG A 267 27.26 2.41 17.79
C ARG A 267 28.19 2.72 18.96
N VAL A 268 28.55 3.99 19.14
CA VAL A 268 29.39 4.41 20.28
C VAL A 268 28.72 4.07 21.61
N LYS A 269 27.45 4.45 21.78
CA LYS A 269 26.69 4.11 23.00
C LYS A 269 26.56 2.60 23.21
N GLN A 270 26.42 1.83 22.14
CA GLN A 270 26.37 0.37 22.21
C GLN A 270 27.70 -0.21 22.68
N GLU A 271 28.85 0.29 22.20
CA GLU A 271 30.17 -0.12 22.64
C GLU A 271 30.44 0.25 24.11
N GLU A 272 30.07 1.46 24.53
CA GLU A 272 30.15 1.90 25.93
C GLU A 272 29.30 0.99 26.84
N THR A 273 28.06 0.73 26.45
CA THR A 273 27.15 -0.15 27.20
C THR A 273 27.69 -1.58 27.27
N SER A 274 28.23 -2.09 26.16
CA SER A 274 28.82 -3.43 26.13
C SER A 274 30.05 -3.53 27.04
N THR A 275 30.86 -2.48 27.11
CA THR A 275 32.04 -2.42 27.98
C THR A 275 31.61 -2.40 29.45
N ALA A 276 30.67 -1.52 29.81
CA ALA A 276 30.13 -1.45 31.17
C ALA A 276 29.51 -2.77 31.63
N VAL A 277 28.81 -3.48 30.74
CA VAL A 277 28.26 -4.82 31.03
C VAL A 277 29.39 -5.83 31.26
N ASN A 278 30.44 -5.82 30.44
CA ASN A 278 31.57 -6.73 30.62
C ASN A 278 32.29 -6.49 31.95
N ASP A 279 32.48 -5.23 32.33
CA ASP A 279 33.11 -4.85 33.60
C ASP A 279 32.25 -5.29 34.79
N ALA A 280 30.94 -5.03 34.77
CA ALA A 280 30.02 -5.48 35.80
C ALA A 280 29.97 -7.02 35.91
N VAL A 281 30.04 -7.73 34.77
CA VAL A 281 30.13 -9.20 34.76
C VAL A 281 31.46 -9.69 35.35
N ALA A 282 32.57 -8.99 35.10
CA ALA A 282 33.87 -9.32 35.67
C ALA A 282 33.90 -9.10 37.19
N GLU A 283 33.34 -7.98 37.66
CA GLU A 283 33.20 -7.68 39.09
C GLU A 283 32.32 -8.73 39.79
N ALA A 284 31.14 -9.02 39.26
CA ALA A 284 30.25 -10.06 39.79
C ALA A 284 30.90 -11.47 39.79
N ARG A 285 31.76 -11.78 38.82
CA ARG A 285 32.52 -13.03 38.80
C ARG A 285 33.54 -13.09 39.94
N THR A 286 34.21 -11.97 40.24
CA THR A 286 35.18 -11.87 41.32
C THR A 286 34.48 -12.01 42.67
N GLU A 287 33.40 -11.26 42.93
CA GLU A 287 32.61 -11.38 44.15
C GLU A 287 32.08 -12.81 44.35
N ARG A 288 31.60 -13.46 43.28
CA ARG A 288 31.15 -14.85 43.34
C ARG A 288 32.28 -15.83 43.66
N ALA A 289 33.50 -15.57 43.18
CA ALA A 289 34.66 -16.40 43.48
C ALA A 289 35.08 -16.24 44.95
N GLU A 290 35.11 -15.02 45.47
CA GLU A 290 35.40 -14.72 46.88
C GLU A 290 34.37 -15.35 47.82
N LEU A 291 33.08 -15.18 47.53
CA LEU A 291 32.02 -15.81 48.31
C LEU A 291 32.13 -17.34 48.31
N ARG A 292 32.49 -17.94 47.16
CA ARG A 292 32.70 -19.39 47.05
C ARG A 292 33.89 -19.86 47.87
N ALA A 293 34.99 -19.10 47.88
CA ALA A 293 36.17 -19.39 48.71
C ALA A 293 35.83 -19.33 50.20
N TYR A 294 35.16 -18.26 50.64
CA TYR A 294 34.70 -18.09 52.02
C TYR A 294 33.79 -19.25 52.48
N LEU A 295 32.81 -19.63 51.64
CA LEU A 295 31.94 -20.76 51.95
C LEU A 295 32.73 -22.08 52.06
N THR A 296 33.71 -22.29 51.19
CA THR A 296 34.56 -23.49 51.20
C THR A 296 35.37 -23.58 52.50
N ASP A 297 35.97 -22.47 52.94
CA ASP A 297 36.71 -22.39 54.20
C ASP A 297 35.80 -22.65 55.41
N MET A 298 34.61 -22.04 55.43
CA MET A 298 33.61 -22.27 56.48
C MET A 298 33.16 -23.73 56.55
N PHE A 299 32.92 -24.38 55.40
CA PHE A 299 32.63 -25.81 55.37
C PHE A 299 33.80 -26.65 55.87
N GLY A 300 35.04 -26.28 55.53
CA GLY A 300 36.25 -26.93 56.04
C GLY A 300 36.35 -26.87 57.57
N LEU A 301 36.08 -25.71 58.17
CA LEU A 301 36.06 -25.52 59.63
C LEU A 301 34.98 -26.39 60.31
N VAL A 302 33.78 -26.46 59.74
CA VAL A 302 32.70 -27.31 60.28
C VAL A 302 33.09 -28.78 60.23
N VAL A 303 33.66 -29.25 59.11
CA VAL A 303 34.12 -30.64 58.96
C VAL A 303 35.23 -30.96 59.96
N ALA A 304 36.19 -30.05 60.16
CA ALA A 304 37.27 -30.24 61.14
C ALA A 304 36.72 -30.34 62.58
N ALA A 305 35.80 -29.45 62.96
CA ALA A 305 35.18 -29.48 64.29
C ALA A 305 34.39 -30.76 64.56
N LEU A 306 33.67 -31.27 63.54
CA LEU A 306 32.98 -32.56 63.63
C LEU A 306 33.97 -33.72 63.76
N GLY A 307 35.08 -33.71 63.02
CA GLY A 307 36.13 -34.73 63.12
C GLY A 307 36.86 -34.73 64.48
N GLU A 308 37.07 -33.57 65.09
CA GLU A 308 37.61 -33.45 66.44
C GLU A 308 36.63 -33.99 67.50
N SER A 309 35.33 -33.74 67.32
CA SER A 309 34.28 -34.32 68.17
C SER A 309 34.27 -35.85 68.11
N ASP A 310 34.35 -36.42 66.91
CA ASP A 310 34.42 -37.88 66.71
C ASP A 310 35.67 -38.49 67.36
N ASN A 311 36.82 -37.84 67.23
CA ASN A 311 38.06 -38.27 67.89
C ASN A 311 37.98 -38.18 69.42
N ALA A 312 37.37 -37.12 69.95
CA ALA A 312 37.15 -36.96 71.38
C ALA A 312 36.18 -38.04 71.92
N GLU A 313 35.17 -38.42 71.13
CA GLU A 313 34.24 -39.50 71.48
C GLU A 313 34.91 -40.88 71.45
N LEU A 314 35.77 -41.14 70.45
CA LEU A 314 36.60 -42.35 70.38
C LEU A 314 37.57 -42.46 71.58
N GLN A 315 38.20 -41.35 71.98
CA GLN A 315 39.05 -41.31 73.17
C GLN A 315 38.25 -41.57 74.45
N ARG A 316 37.06 -40.95 74.62
CA ARG A 316 36.19 -41.23 75.78
C ARG A 316 35.77 -42.69 75.85
N ASN A 317 35.43 -43.30 74.72
CA ASN A 317 35.07 -44.72 74.64
C ASN A 317 36.27 -45.64 74.94
N SER A 318 37.48 -45.28 74.52
CA SER A 318 38.73 -45.95 74.90
C SER A 318 38.99 -45.88 76.41
N THR A 319 38.90 -44.69 77.01
CA THR A 319 39.09 -44.48 78.46
C THR A 319 38.04 -45.24 79.27
N ARG A 320 36.78 -45.27 78.81
CA ARG A 320 35.69 -46.02 79.44
C ARG A 320 35.89 -47.54 79.36
N ARG A 321 36.46 -48.05 78.26
CA ARG A 321 36.91 -49.46 78.16
C ARG A 321 38.06 -49.74 79.11
N GLY A 322 39.06 -48.87 79.19
CA GLY A 322 40.19 -48.97 80.12
C GLY A 322 39.76 -49.06 81.58
N LEU A 323 38.83 -48.19 82.00
CA LEU A 323 38.23 -48.20 83.34
C LEU A 323 37.41 -49.47 83.59
N SER A 324 36.65 -49.96 82.60
CA SER A 324 35.93 -51.24 82.70
C SER A 324 36.87 -52.45 82.85
N THR A 325 38.04 -52.44 82.23
CA THR A 325 39.06 -53.50 82.41
C THR A 325 39.73 -53.44 83.77
N SER A 326 39.99 -52.25 84.32
CA SER A 326 40.56 -52.10 85.67
C SER A 326 39.59 -52.51 86.78
N VAL A 327 38.29 -52.24 86.62
CA VAL A 327 37.25 -52.69 87.59
C VAL A 327 37.09 -54.22 87.57
N ARG A 328 37.31 -54.88 86.43
CA ARG A 328 37.30 -56.36 86.33
C ARG A 328 38.55 -57.04 86.91
N ALA A 329 39.63 -56.31 87.14
CA ALA A 329 40.87 -56.83 87.76
C ALA A 329 40.89 -56.68 89.30
N LEU A 330 39.85 -56.05 89.87
CA LEU A 330 39.70 -55.77 91.31
C LEU A 330 38.56 -56.57 91.97
N LEU A 331 38.04 -57.58 91.28
CA LEU A 331 37.11 -58.61 91.78
C LEU A 331 37.71 -59.99 91.52
#